data_AF-A0AA43V373-F1
#
_entry.id   AF-A0AA43V373-F1
#
_cell.length_a   1.000
_cell.length_b   1.000
_cell.length_c   1.000
_cell.angle_alpha   90.00
_cell.angle_beta   90.00
_cell.angle_gamma   90.00
#
_symmetry.space_group_name_H-M   'P 1'
#
loop_
_entity.id
_entity.type
_entity.pdbx_description
1 polymer ?
#
loop_
_entity_poly.entity_id
_entity_poly.type
_entity_poly.pdbx_seq_one_letter_code
_entity_poly.pdbx_strand_id
1 'polypeptide(L)'
;MSWKYHDNNIVLGNVVEADEFYHSNPFKFGASIGRYSGRIDNAKFKMKGKEYQLEKNNGEHHLHGGCHGLDNKLFDYEIRNEIAQIKVIFKTVLKSADDHFPGDIDVTITHIYDADHQWSIEYEAVASEDTLFSPTNHVYFNLNRDNNVVDNHRISSNQLDMYVLDERNIVTGDILDLHEVFEDNKIKLSDIFTS
;
A
#
# COMPACT_ATOMS: atom_id res chain seq x y z
N MET A 1 2.70 -6.74 -10.98
CA MET A 1 2.66 -7.45 -12.28
C MET A 1 2.63 -6.48 -13.45
N SER A 2 1.49 -5.94 -13.92
CA SER A 2 1.46 -4.89 -14.97
C SER A 2 0.05 -4.33 -15.12
N TRP A 3 -0.06 -3.08 -15.61
CA TRP A 3 -1.28 -2.50 -16.15
C TRP A 3 -0.89 -1.68 -17.38
N LYS A 4 -1.45 -2.02 -18.55
CA LYS A 4 -1.09 -1.38 -19.81
C LYS A 4 -2.23 -0.56 -20.39
N TYR A 5 -1.87 0.59 -20.95
CA TYR A 5 -2.73 1.36 -21.84
C TYR A 5 -2.11 1.36 -23.24
N HIS A 6 -2.79 0.71 -24.19
CA HIS A 6 -2.20 0.28 -25.46
C HIS A 6 -0.93 -0.58 -25.24
N ASP A 7 0.21 -0.12 -25.74
CA ASP A 7 1.52 -0.77 -25.63
C ASP A 7 2.34 -0.28 -24.42
N ASN A 8 1.89 0.77 -23.72
CA ASN A 8 2.61 1.35 -22.60
C ASN A 8 2.21 0.72 -21.27
N ASN A 9 3.19 0.31 -20.46
CA ASN A 9 2.94 -0.08 -19.07
C ASN A 9 2.88 1.17 -18.20
N ILE A 10 1.75 1.41 -17.53
CA ILE A 10 1.51 2.63 -16.74
C ILE A 10 1.82 2.45 -15.25
N VAL A 11 2.26 1.26 -14.85
CA VAL A 11 2.69 0.93 -13.49
C VAL A 11 4.02 0.20 -13.49
N LEU A 12 4.84 0.44 -12.47
CA LEU A 12 6.08 -0.30 -12.27
C LEU A 12 5.77 -1.72 -11.79
N GLY A 13 6.60 -2.66 -12.23
CA GLY A 13 6.54 -4.06 -11.84
C GLY A 13 7.92 -4.69 -11.95
N ASN A 14 8.07 -5.88 -11.39
CA ASN A 14 9.31 -6.65 -11.52
C ASN A 14 9.56 -7.00 -12.99
N VAL A 15 10.83 -6.88 -13.40
CA VAL A 15 11.30 -7.24 -14.76
C VAL A 15 11.60 -8.76 -14.85
N VAL A 16 11.45 -9.48 -13.73
CA VAL A 16 11.68 -10.92 -13.61
C VAL A 16 10.39 -11.64 -13.24
N GLU A 17 10.29 -12.90 -13.66
CA GLU A 17 9.19 -13.81 -13.32
C GLU A 17 9.01 -13.93 -11.80
N ALA A 18 7.77 -14.22 -11.39
CA ALA A 18 7.33 -14.04 -10.01
C ALA A 18 8.01 -14.95 -8.97
N ASP A 19 8.65 -16.03 -9.40
CA ASP A 19 9.10 -17.16 -8.59
C ASP A 19 10.44 -16.96 -7.87
N GLU A 20 11.27 -15.99 -8.25
CA GLU A 20 12.60 -15.84 -7.61
C GLU A 20 12.83 -14.54 -6.80
N PHE A 21 12.01 -13.49 -6.96
CA PHE A 21 12.41 -12.14 -6.46
C PHE A 21 11.35 -11.27 -5.78
N TYR A 22 10.08 -11.67 -5.67
CA TYR A 22 9.08 -10.77 -5.06
C TYR A 22 9.33 -10.50 -3.56
N HIS A 23 9.79 -11.50 -2.81
CA HIS A 23 10.12 -11.32 -1.39
C HIS A 23 11.35 -10.44 -1.16
N SER A 24 12.34 -10.50 -2.06
CA SER A 24 13.60 -9.76 -1.95
C SER A 24 13.53 -8.36 -2.54
N ASN A 25 12.50 -8.03 -3.32
CA ASN A 25 12.33 -6.66 -3.83
C ASN A 25 11.94 -5.70 -2.68
N PRO A 26 12.79 -4.72 -2.32
CA PRO A 26 12.49 -3.78 -1.26
C PRO A 26 11.35 -2.81 -1.59
N PHE A 27 11.02 -2.61 -2.88
CA PHE A 27 10.02 -1.65 -3.35
C PHE A 27 8.59 -2.19 -3.32
N LYS A 28 8.39 -3.50 -3.15
CA LYS A 28 7.05 -4.11 -3.00
C LYS A 28 6.04 -3.70 -4.09
N PHE A 29 6.50 -3.59 -5.34
CA PHE A 29 5.70 -3.08 -6.47
C PHE A 29 4.33 -3.77 -6.61
N GLY A 30 3.26 -3.02 -6.36
CA GLY A 30 1.87 -3.46 -6.51
C GLY A 30 1.40 -4.47 -5.47
N ALA A 31 2.19 -4.74 -4.42
CA ALA A 31 1.85 -5.68 -3.36
C ALA A 31 0.70 -5.16 -2.48
N SER A 32 -0.07 -6.08 -1.91
CA SER A 32 -0.97 -5.76 -0.80
C SER A 32 -0.16 -5.65 0.49
N ILE A 33 -0.32 -4.53 1.19
CA ILE A 33 0.42 -4.21 2.42
C ILE A 33 -0.52 -4.29 3.61
N GLY A 34 -0.07 -4.91 4.70
CA GLY A 34 -0.83 -4.99 5.95
C GLY A 34 -0.15 -5.93 6.95
N ARG A 35 -0.61 -6.04 8.20
CA ARG A 35 -1.89 -5.52 8.75
C ARG A 35 -2.02 -4.01 8.77
N TYR A 36 -0.91 -3.30 8.88
CA TYR A 36 -0.86 -1.86 8.98
C TYR A 36 0.12 -1.27 7.96
N SER A 37 -0.36 -0.40 7.09
CA SER A 37 0.45 0.31 6.10
C SER A 37 1.07 1.59 6.70
N GLY A 38 2.28 1.95 6.28
CA GLY A 38 3.05 3.03 6.88
C GLY A 38 3.83 2.59 8.12
N ARG A 39 4.22 3.56 8.95
CA ARG A 39 5.06 3.36 10.14
C ARG A 39 4.25 3.48 11.43
N ILE A 40 4.51 2.57 12.36
CA ILE A 40 4.12 2.69 13.77
C ILE A 40 5.37 3.09 14.55
N ASP A 41 5.30 4.27 15.18
CA ASP A 41 6.41 4.82 15.94
C ASP A 41 6.87 3.86 17.05
N ASN A 42 8.19 3.73 17.21
CA ASN A 42 8.83 2.81 18.17
C ASN A 42 8.33 1.34 18.13
N ALA A 43 7.71 0.92 17.01
CA ALA A 43 7.08 -0.38 16.85
C ALA A 43 6.09 -0.72 17.99
N LYS A 44 5.39 0.28 18.52
CA LYS A 44 4.49 0.07 19.66
C LYS A 44 3.22 0.89 19.53
N PHE A 45 2.13 0.33 20.02
CA PHE A 45 0.87 1.06 20.11
C PHE A 45 0.12 0.68 21.39
N LYS A 46 -0.85 1.51 21.76
CA LYS A 46 -1.74 1.26 22.89
C LYS A 46 -3.17 1.12 22.40
N MET A 47 -3.86 0.11 22.90
CA MET A 47 -5.27 -0.12 22.60
C MET A 47 -5.96 -0.62 23.87
N LYS A 48 -7.08 0.02 24.23
CA LYS A 48 -7.83 -0.27 25.46
C LYS A 48 -6.95 -0.30 26.72
N GLY A 49 -5.95 0.59 26.80
CA GLY A 49 -5.04 0.69 27.94
C GLY A 49 -3.92 -0.37 28.00
N LYS A 50 -3.91 -1.35 27.09
CA LYS A 50 -2.82 -2.32 26.96
C LYS A 50 -1.83 -1.85 25.89
N GLU A 51 -0.54 -2.00 26.19
CA GLU A 51 0.56 -1.74 25.25
C GLU A 51 0.91 -3.02 24.50
N TYR A 52 1.15 -2.88 23.21
CA TYR A 52 1.56 -3.96 22.31
C TYR A 52 2.88 -3.58 21.66
N GLN A 53 3.88 -4.47 21.77
CA GLN A 53 5.17 -4.33 21.13
C GLN A 53 5.18 -5.19 19.87
N LEU A 54 5.48 -4.56 18.75
CA LEU A 54 5.62 -5.17 17.44
C LEU A 54 7.10 -5.37 17.09
N GLU A 55 7.34 -6.11 16.02
CA GLU A 55 8.66 -6.22 15.40
C GLU A 55 9.18 -4.85 14.95
N LYS A 56 10.45 -4.55 15.21
CA LYS A 56 11.16 -3.43 14.61
C LYS A 56 11.83 -3.87 13.31
N ASN A 57 11.22 -3.56 12.17
CA ASN A 57 11.72 -3.92 10.85
C ASN A 57 12.16 -2.70 10.01
N ASN A 58 12.01 -1.47 10.53
CA ASN A 58 12.53 -0.26 9.89
C ASN A 58 13.12 0.68 10.95
N GLY A 59 14.38 0.44 11.31
CA GLY A 59 15.02 1.15 12.43
C GLY A 59 14.28 0.85 13.73
N GLU A 60 13.87 1.89 14.45
CA GLU A 60 13.09 1.75 15.69
C GLU A 60 11.60 1.51 15.44
N HIS A 61 11.14 1.58 14.19
CA HIS A 61 9.73 1.57 13.82
C HIS A 61 9.28 0.22 13.26
N HIS A 62 7.97 0.02 13.30
CA HIS A 62 7.30 -1.08 12.59
C HIS A 62 6.73 -0.52 11.29
N LEU A 63 7.14 -1.07 10.15
CA LEU A 63 6.78 -0.62 8.81
C LEU A 63 5.99 -1.72 8.09
N HIS A 64 4.88 -1.33 7.49
CA HIS A 64 4.14 -2.14 6.50
C HIS A 64 3.65 -3.52 7.00
N GLY A 65 3.50 -3.71 8.32
CA GLY A 65 3.01 -4.97 8.89
C GLY A 65 4.11 -5.97 9.27
N GLY A 66 5.39 -5.58 9.20
CA GLY A 66 6.50 -6.42 9.63
C GLY A 66 6.97 -7.40 8.55
N CYS A 67 7.89 -8.29 8.92
CA CYS A 67 8.42 -9.32 8.00
C CYS A 67 7.39 -10.40 7.62
N HIS A 68 6.28 -10.46 8.35
CA HIS A 68 5.17 -11.40 8.12
C HIS A 68 3.88 -10.73 7.63
N GLY A 69 3.99 -9.50 7.10
CA GLY A 69 2.87 -8.76 6.52
C GLY A 69 2.27 -9.39 5.25
N LEU A 70 1.18 -8.79 4.77
CA LEU A 70 0.43 -9.27 3.60
C LEU A 70 1.31 -9.45 2.34
N ASP A 71 2.35 -8.64 2.18
CA ASP A 71 3.27 -8.70 1.04
C ASP A 71 4.17 -9.94 1.05
N ASN A 72 4.23 -10.66 2.18
CA ASN A 72 5.01 -11.88 2.33
C ASN A 72 4.14 -13.14 2.46
N LYS A 73 2.81 -13.01 2.36
CA LYS A 73 1.90 -14.16 2.40
C LYS A 73 1.64 -14.70 0.99
N LEU A 74 1.50 -16.02 0.90
CA LEU A 74 0.85 -16.67 -0.23
C LEU A 74 -0.66 -16.63 0.02
N PHE A 75 -1.41 -16.37 -1.04
CA PHE A 75 -2.86 -16.27 -1.00
C PHE A 75 -3.47 -17.43 -1.76
N ASP A 76 -4.49 -18.04 -1.17
CA ASP A 76 -5.47 -18.80 -1.94
C ASP A 76 -6.24 -17.82 -2.81
N TYR A 77 -6.72 -18.25 -3.99
CA TYR A 77 -7.48 -17.37 -4.85
C TYR A 77 -8.61 -18.09 -5.58
N GLU A 78 -9.65 -17.31 -5.92
CA GLU A 78 -10.71 -17.70 -6.83
C GLU A 78 -10.93 -16.58 -7.87
N ILE A 79 -11.29 -16.97 -9.09
CA ILE A 79 -11.62 -16.03 -10.16
C ILE A 79 -13.11 -16.11 -10.43
N ARG A 80 -13.79 -14.97 -10.48
CA ARG A 80 -15.22 -14.88 -10.83
C ARG A 80 -15.38 -14.01 -12.06
N ASN A 81 -15.94 -14.61 -13.10
CA ASN A 81 -16.33 -13.92 -14.33
C ASN A 81 -17.78 -13.49 -14.18
N GLU A 82 -18.02 -12.18 -14.14
CA GLU A 82 -19.35 -11.60 -14.06
C GLU A 82 -19.65 -10.82 -15.34
N ILE A 83 -20.91 -10.42 -15.53
CA ILE A 83 -21.27 -9.58 -16.67
C ILE A 83 -20.58 -8.22 -16.49
N ALA A 84 -19.77 -7.82 -17.47
CA ALA A 84 -19.01 -6.56 -17.53
C ALA A 84 -17.85 -6.40 -16.52
N GLN A 85 -17.50 -7.41 -15.73
CA GLN A 85 -16.32 -7.35 -14.86
C GLN A 85 -15.71 -8.72 -14.56
N ILE A 86 -14.43 -8.73 -14.22
CA ILE A 86 -13.71 -9.89 -13.70
C ILE A 86 -13.23 -9.56 -12.29
N LYS A 87 -13.43 -10.52 -11.37
CA LYS A 87 -12.92 -10.44 -10.00
C LYS A 87 -11.88 -11.51 -9.76
N VAL A 88 -10.78 -11.13 -9.13
CA VAL A 88 -9.81 -12.05 -8.54
C VAL A 88 -9.83 -11.84 -7.04
N ILE A 89 -10.31 -12.85 -6.33
CA ILE A 89 -10.52 -12.80 -4.88
C ILE A 89 -9.40 -13.59 -4.22
N PHE A 90 -8.54 -12.90 -3.50
CA PHE A 90 -7.43 -13.48 -2.75
C PHE A 90 -7.81 -13.64 -1.28
N LYS A 91 -7.39 -14.74 -0.66
CA LYS A 91 -7.66 -15.06 0.75
C LYS A 91 -6.38 -15.49 1.44
N THR A 92 -6.16 -15.00 2.66
CA THR A 92 -5.07 -15.44 3.52
C THR A 92 -5.42 -15.21 4.98
N VAL A 93 -4.55 -15.71 5.87
CA VAL A 93 -4.70 -15.51 7.32
C VAL A 93 -3.42 -14.88 7.86
N LEU A 94 -3.60 -13.79 8.60
CA LEU A 94 -2.54 -13.17 9.39
C LEU A 94 -2.63 -13.71 10.81
N LYS A 95 -1.51 -14.21 11.34
CA LYS A 95 -1.46 -14.87 12.65
C LYS A 95 -0.82 -13.95 13.69
N SER A 96 -1.47 -13.82 14.84
CA SER A 96 -0.94 -13.01 15.96
C SER A 96 0.46 -13.49 16.40
N ALA A 97 0.69 -14.80 16.30
CA ALA A 97 1.99 -15.40 16.61
C ALA A 97 3.13 -14.93 15.69
N ASP A 98 2.81 -14.50 14.47
CA ASP A 98 3.79 -14.07 13.47
C ASP A 98 4.10 -12.57 13.59
N ASP A 99 3.07 -11.73 13.77
CA ASP A 99 3.19 -10.27 13.63
C ASP A 99 2.98 -9.50 14.94
N HIS A 100 2.65 -10.20 16.03
CA HIS A 100 2.43 -9.66 17.37
C HIS A 100 1.27 -8.65 17.49
N PHE A 101 0.45 -8.49 16.45
CA PHE A 101 -0.83 -7.81 16.57
C PHE A 101 -1.82 -8.72 17.32
N PRO A 102 -2.78 -8.17 18.07
CA PRO A 102 -3.79 -8.98 18.75
C PRO A 102 -4.68 -9.72 17.77
N GLY A 103 -5.03 -10.96 18.11
CA GLY A 103 -5.92 -11.81 17.31
C GLY A 103 -5.37 -12.24 15.95
N ASP A 104 -5.92 -13.32 15.44
CA ASP A 104 -5.74 -13.70 14.04
C ASP A 104 -6.71 -12.89 13.17
N ILE A 105 -6.37 -12.64 11.91
CA ILE A 105 -7.28 -12.00 10.94
C ILE A 105 -7.40 -12.88 9.70
N ASP A 106 -8.62 -13.27 9.37
CA ASP A 106 -8.97 -13.78 8.05
C ASP A 106 -9.15 -12.59 7.10
N VAL A 107 -8.33 -12.50 6.05
CA VAL A 107 -8.32 -11.38 5.11
C VAL A 107 -8.79 -11.87 3.74
N THR A 108 -9.72 -11.13 3.13
CA THR A 108 -10.09 -11.26 1.73
C THR A 108 -9.77 -9.95 1.00
N ILE A 109 -9.07 -10.05 -0.14
CA ILE A 109 -8.71 -8.92 -1.00
C ILE A 109 -9.26 -9.21 -2.38
N THR A 110 -10.20 -8.38 -2.85
CA THR A 110 -10.82 -8.56 -4.16
C THR A 110 -10.31 -7.49 -5.11
N HIS A 111 -9.56 -7.90 -6.14
CA HIS A 111 -9.25 -7.02 -7.27
C HIS A 111 -10.34 -7.17 -8.33
N ILE A 112 -10.89 -6.05 -8.78
CA ILE A 112 -11.97 -5.98 -9.77
C ILE A 112 -11.48 -5.16 -10.95
N TYR A 113 -11.65 -5.69 -12.15
CA TYR A 113 -11.44 -4.94 -13.38
C TYR A 113 -12.70 -5.03 -14.25
N ASP A 114 -13.26 -3.87 -14.61
CA ASP A 114 -14.52 -3.79 -15.32
C ASP A 114 -14.37 -3.32 -16.78
N ALA A 115 -15.50 -3.32 -17.49
CA ALA A 115 -15.58 -2.92 -18.89
C ALA A 115 -15.31 -1.43 -19.12
N ASP A 116 -15.35 -0.59 -18.07
CA ASP A 116 -15.07 0.84 -18.13
C ASP A 116 -13.59 1.15 -17.81
N HIS A 117 -12.75 0.11 -17.75
CA HIS A 117 -11.33 0.18 -17.43
C HIS A 117 -11.03 0.64 -16.00
N GLN A 118 -11.98 0.52 -15.08
CA GLN A 118 -11.76 0.83 -13.68
C GLN A 118 -11.14 -0.39 -12.98
N TRP A 119 -10.05 -0.14 -12.27
CA TRP A 119 -9.47 -1.09 -11.33
C TRP A 119 -9.87 -0.70 -9.91
N SER A 120 -10.60 -1.58 -9.24
CA SER A 120 -11.03 -1.42 -7.85
C SER A 120 -10.40 -2.50 -6.98
N ILE A 121 -10.16 -2.16 -5.70
CA ILE A 121 -9.63 -3.08 -4.70
C ILE A 121 -10.51 -3.00 -3.47
N GLU A 122 -11.07 -4.13 -3.06
CA GLU A 122 -11.89 -4.24 -1.86
C GLU A 122 -11.13 -5.06 -0.81
N TYR A 123 -11.14 -4.59 0.44
CA TYR A 123 -10.52 -5.27 1.58
C TYR A 123 -11.60 -5.65 2.58
N GLU A 124 -11.68 -6.93 2.91
CA GLU A 124 -12.54 -7.47 3.96
C GLU A 124 -11.67 -8.21 4.98
N ALA A 125 -11.98 -8.04 6.27
CA ALA A 125 -11.22 -8.65 7.34
C ALA A 125 -12.12 -9.02 8.51
N VAL A 126 -11.91 -10.22 9.06
CA VAL A 126 -12.56 -10.69 10.29
C VAL A 126 -11.47 -11.03 11.30
N ALA A 127 -11.45 -10.29 12.41
CA ALA A 127 -10.47 -10.48 13.47
C ALA A 127 -11.05 -11.31 14.63
N SER A 128 -10.23 -12.17 15.24
CA SER A 128 -10.62 -12.93 16.43
C SER A 128 -10.63 -12.10 17.71
N GLU A 129 -9.99 -10.94 17.70
CA GLU A 129 -9.89 -9.97 18.80
C GLU A 129 -9.89 -8.54 18.23
N ASP A 130 -10.19 -7.54 19.07
CA ASP A 130 -9.92 -6.15 18.73
C ASP A 130 -8.45 -5.97 18.33
N THR A 131 -8.21 -5.34 17.19
CA THR A 131 -6.87 -5.21 16.59
C THR A 131 -6.80 -4.02 15.65
N LEU A 132 -5.59 -3.70 15.18
CA LEU A 132 -5.40 -2.69 14.13
C LEU A 132 -5.42 -3.35 12.75
N PHE A 133 -6.15 -2.75 11.82
CA PHE A 133 -6.15 -3.15 10.42
C PHE A 133 -6.27 -1.90 9.53
N SER A 134 -5.23 -1.63 8.75
CA SER A 134 -5.13 -0.46 7.86
C SER A 134 -4.29 -0.85 6.63
N PRO A 135 -4.83 -1.70 5.74
CA PRO A 135 -4.11 -2.17 4.56
C PRO A 135 -4.07 -1.12 3.44
N THR A 136 -3.19 -1.33 2.45
CA THR A 136 -3.19 -0.57 1.18
C THR A 136 -2.64 -1.43 0.04
N ASN A 137 -2.72 -0.93 -1.19
CA ASN A 137 -1.99 -1.49 -2.33
C ASN A 137 -0.81 -0.58 -2.69
N HIS A 138 0.37 -1.17 -2.87
CA HIS A 138 1.62 -0.45 -3.10
C HIS A 138 1.94 -0.28 -4.59
N VAL A 139 0.94 0.03 -5.42
CA VAL A 139 1.13 0.30 -6.85
C VAL A 139 1.94 1.58 -7.05
N TYR A 140 2.87 1.53 -8.01
CA TYR A 140 3.64 2.69 -8.43
C TYR A 140 3.26 3.04 -9.86
N PHE A 141 2.69 4.21 -10.07
CA PHE A 141 2.39 4.70 -11.40
C PHE A 141 3.62 5.36 -12.03
N ASN A 142 3.88 5.03 -13.30
CA ASN A 142 4.76 5.79 -14.17
C ASN A 142 4.12 5.83 -15.55
N LEU A 143 3.61 7.00 -15.92
CA LEU A 143 2.90 7.20 -17.19
C LEU A 143 3.87 7.48 -18.35
N ASN A 144 5.17 7.68 -18.06
CA ASN A 144 6.19 7.82 -19.08
C ASN A 144 6.41 6.48 -19.81
N ARG A 145 6.71 6.54 -21.10
CA ARG A 145 6.99 5.35 -21.92
C ARG A 145 8.39 4.78 -21.74
N ASP A 146 9.30 5.58 -21.20
CA ASP A 146 10.72 5.27 -21.05
C ASP A 146 11.10 4.89 -19.61
N ASN A 147 10.13 4.83 -18.69
CA ASN A 147 10.32 4.62 -17.25
C ASN A 147 11.29 5.62 -16.59
N ASN A 148 11.50 6.81 -17.18
CA ASN A 148 12.26 7.88 -16.52
C ASN A 148 11.50 8.43 -15.30
N VAL A 149 12.20 9.29 -14.54
CA VAL A 149 11.65 9.99 -13.36
C VAL A 149 10.30 10.65 -13.65
N VAL A 150 9.42 10.65 -12.66
CA VAL A 150 8.02 11.09 -12.79
C VAL A 150 7.81 12.58 -12.50
N ASP A 151 8.88 13.34 -12.40
CA ASP A 151 8.92 14.80 -12.14
C ASP A 151 7.94 15.61 -13.00
N ASN A 152 7.75 15.18 -14.25
CA ASN A 152 6.86 15.79 -15.22
C ASN A 152 5.36 15.52 -14.98
N HIS A 153 5.02 14.58 -14.09
CA HIS A 153 3.64 14.23 -13.76
C HIS A 153 3.02 15.30 -12.87
N ARG A 154 1.69 15.36 -12.87
CA ARG A 154 0.91 16.26 -12.01
C ARG A 154 -0.13 15.49 -11.21
N ILE A 155 -0.34 15.94 -9.98
CA ILE A 155 -1.42 15.46 -9.10
C ILE A 155 -2.49 16.53 -8.96
N SER A 156 -3.74 16.12 -8.81
CA SER A 156 -4.89 17.00 -8.62
C SER A 156 -5.97 16.27 -7.84
N SER A 157 -6.58 16.96 -6.87
CA SER A 157 -7.69 16.47 -6.05
C SER A 157 -8.55 17.66 -5.63
N ASN A 158 -9.78 17.42 -5.16
CA ASN A 158 -10.59 18.50 -4.56
C ASN A 158 -9.96 19.03 -3.26
N GLN A 159 -9.30 18.14 -2.52
CA GLN A 159 -8.54 18.43 -1.30
C GLN A 159 -7.22 17.67 -1.38
N LEU A 160 -6.10 18.37 -1.17
CA LEU A 160 -4.78 17.80 -1.34
C LEU A 160 -3.86 18.23 -0.19
N ASP A 161 -3.95 17.47 0.89
CA ASP A 161 -3.17 17.71 2.10
C ASP A 161 -1.97 16.77 2.20
N MET A 162 -0.88 17.24 2.78
CA MET A 162 0.30 16.46 3.10
C MET A 162 0.60 16.53 4.59
N TYR A 163 0.75 15.36 5.24
CA TYR A 163 1.28 15.28 6.60
C TYR A 163 2.79 15.45 6.59
N VAL A 164 3.29 16.38 7.41
CA VAL A 164 4.72 16.64 7.52
C VAL A 164 5.38 15.54 8.34
N LEU A 165 6.48 15.00 7.82
CA LEU A 165 7.27 13.97 8.46
C LEU A 165 8.49 14.57 9.17
N ASP A 166 8.88 13.98 10.30
CA ASP A 166 10.17 14.26 10.94
C ASP A 166 11.32 13.49 10.24
N GLU A 167 12.55 13.70 10.72
CA GLU A 167 13.75 13.02 10.21
C GLU A 167 13.72 11.48 10.36
N ARG A 168 12.79 10.96 11.18
CA ARG A 168 12.55 9.52 11.38
C ARG A 168 11.43 8.98 10.48
N ASN A 169 10.87 9.83 9.62
CA ASN A 169 9.71 9.56 8.77
C ASN A 169 8.43 9.27 9.56
N ILE A 170 8.28 9.87 10.74
CA ILE A 170 7.07 9.81 11.56
C ILE A 170 6.30 11.13 11.41
N VAL A 171 4.98 11.05 11.36
CA VAL A 171 4.11 12.23 11.27
C VAL A 171 4.32 13.13 12.49
N THR A 172 4.57 14.41 12.23
CA THR A 172 4.74 15.44 13.28
C THR A 172 3.42 15.91 13.87
N GLY A 173 2.33 15.75 13.10
CA GLY A 173 1.00 16.30 13.38
C GLY A 173 0.69 17.55 12.55
N ASP A 174 1.71 18.18 11.95
CA ASP A 174 1.51 19.31 11.03
C ASP A 174 0.98 18.82 9.67
N ILE A 175 0.07 19.61 9.10
CA ILE A 175 -0.57 19.34 7.82
C ILE A 175 -0.36 20.57 6.92
N LEU A 176 0.04 20.33 5.68
CA LEU A 176 0.15 21.33 4.63
C LEU A 176 -1.00 21.15 3.63
N ASP A 177 -1.77 22.19 3.38
CA ASP A 177 -2.64 22.25 2.20
C ASP A 177 -1.77 22.58 0.98
N LEU A 178 -1.59 21.62 0.08
CA LEU A 178 -0.72 21.82 -1.07
C LEU A 178 -1.28 22.84 -2.07
N HIS A 179 -2.61 23.03 -2.14
CA HIS A 179 -3.18 24.08 -2.98
C HIS A 179 -2.84 25.47 -2.44
N GLU A 180 -2.82 25.65 -1.13
CA GLU A 180 -2.38 26.92 -0.51
C GLU A 180 -0.88 27.14 -0.70
N VAL A 181 -0.06 26.10 -0.55
CA VAL A 181 1.40 26.19 -0.68
C VAL A 181 1.84 26.54 -2.10
N PHE A 182 1.19 25.96 -3.12
CA PHE A 182 1.60 26.12 -4.52
C PHE A 182 0.71 27.07 -5.33
N GLU A 183 -0.39 27.56 -4.76
CA GLU A 183 -1.39 28.40 -5.42
C GLU A 183 -1.94 27.79 -6.74
N ASP A 184 -2.00 26.44 -6.82
CA ASP A 184 -2.44 25.69 -8.00
C ASP A 184 -3.21 24.42 -7.58
N ASN A 185 -4.22 24.03 -8.36
CA ASN A 185 -4.99 22.79 -8.17
C ASN A 185 -4.41 21.60 -8.96
N LYS A 186 -3.33 21.81 -9.73
CA LYS A 186 -2.62 20.79 -10.52
C LYS A 186 -1.11 20.93 -10.34
N ILE A 187 -0.59 20.33 -9.29
CA ILE A 187 0.79 20.52 -8.85
C ILE A 187 1.70 19.48 -9.50
N LYS A 188 2.89 19.87 -10.00
CA LYS A 188 3.85 18.89 -10.53
C LYS A 188 4.54 18.16 -9.40
N LEU A 189 4.88 16.89 -9.63
CA LEU A 189 5.61 16.11 -8.63
C LEU A 189 6.99 16.69 -8.31
N SER A 190 7.67 17.31 -9.29
CA SER A 190 8.95 18.00 -9.06
C SER A 190 8.86 19.27 -8.23
N ASP A 191 7.66 19.83 -8.07
CA ASP A 191 7.46 21.01 -7.21
C ASP A 191 7.35 20.57 -5.74
N ILE A 192 6.93 19.33 -5.49
CA ILE A 192 6.74 18.73 -4.16
C ILE A 192 7.98 17.95 -3.71
N PHE A 193 8.55 17.14 -4.60
CA PHE A 193 9.60 16.18 -4.30
C PHE A 193 10.90 16.52 -5.04
N THR A 194 12.03 16.22 -4.41
CA THR A 194 13.35 16.30 -5.05
C THR A 194 13.77 14.92 -5.52
N SER A 195 14.29 14.87 -6.74
CA SER A 195 14.69 13.65 -7.47
C SER A 195 16.08 13.16 -7.08
#